data_AF-A0A935S8M2-F1
#
_entry.id   AF-A0A935S8M2-F1
#
_cell.length_a   1.000
_cell.length_b   1.000
_cell.length_c   1.000
_cell.angle_alpha   90.00
_cell.angle_beta   90.00
_cell.angle_gamma   90.00
#
_symmetry.space_group_name_H-M   'P 1'
#
loop_
_entity.id
_entity.type
_entity.pdbx_description
1 polymer ?
#
loop_
_entity_poly.entity_id
_entity_poly.type
_entity_poly.pdbx_seq_one_letter_code
_entity_poly.pdbx_strand_id
1 'polypeptide(L)' 'MFQREIDDAEWANPDNWFLDIFYVSRRDSRSFVPKRGCDEMAGATVNFARPAGLLLFVGIFAFLGLMYWLTRR' A
#
# COMPACT_ATOMS: atom_id res chain seq x y z
N MET A 1 12.34 -8.04 -15.86
CA MET A 1 11.00 -7.50 -16.09
C MET A 1 11.03 -6.01 -15.85
N PHE A 2 10.38 -5.25 -16.73
CA PHE A 2 10.14 -3.83 -16.50
C PHE A 2 9.03 -3.66 -15.46
N GLN A 3 9.08 -2.59 -14.67
CA GLN A 3 8.08 -2.35 -13.63
C GLN A 3 6.64 -2.35 -14.17
N ARG A 4 6.43 -1.80 -15.38
CA ARG A 4 5.12 -1.81 -16.04
C ARG A 4 4.56 -3.22 -16.28
N GLU A 5 5.40 -4.19 -16.62
CA GLU A 5 4.96 -5.57 -16.84
C GLU A 5 4.49 -6.22 -15.53
N ILE A 6 5.15 -5.88 -14.41
CA ILE A 6 4.75 -6.32 -13.07
C ILE A 6 3.42 -5.66 -12.70
N ASP A 7 3.28 -4.36 -12.96
CA ASP A 7 2.07 -3.60 -12.65
C ASP A 7 0.87 -4.18 -13.42
N ASP A 8 1.01 -4.38 -14.74
CA ASP A 8 -0.04 -4.95 -15.58
C ASP A 8 -0.45 -6.36 -15.11
N ALA A 9 0.53 -7.22 -14.79
CA ALA A 9 0.25 -8.60 -14.36
C ALA A 9 -0.33 -8.68 -12.94
N GLU A 10 0.25 -7.94 -11.99
CA GLU A 10 -0.11 -8.04 -10.57
C GLU A 10 -1.35 -7.21 -10.22
N TRP A 11 -1.61 -6.10 -10.91
CA TRP A 11 -2.82 -5.30 -10.68
C TRP A 11 -4.06 -5.90 -11.33
N ALA A 12 -3.90 -6.63 -12.44
CA ALA A 12 -4.98 -7.37 -13.07
C ALA A 12 -5.43 -8.59 -12.25
N ASN A 13 -4.54 -9.13 -11.39
CA ASN A 13 -4.85 -10.28 -10.54
C ASN A 13 -5.74 -9.88 -9.34
N PRO A 14 -7.01 -10.31 -9.26
CA PRO A 14 -7.90 -9.97 -8.15
C PRO A 14 -7.43 -10.52 -6.80
N ASP A 15 -6.67 -11.63 -6.78
CA ASP A 15 -6.18 -12.25 -5.54
C ASP A 15 -5.17 -11.36 -4.79
N ASN A 16 -4.52 -10.43 -5.50
CA ASN A 16 -3.60 -9.47 -4.91
C ASN A 16 -4.32 -8.30 -4.22
N TRP A 17 -5.66 -8.23 -4.32
CA TRP A 17 -6.48 -7.16 -3.75
C TRP A 17 -7.39 -7.72 -2.66
N PHE A 18 -7.13 -7.31 -1.42
CA PHE A 18 -8.00 -7.60 -0.30
C PHE A 18 -9.00 -6.44 -0.11
N LEU A 19 -10.29 -6.77 -0.18
CA LEU A 19 -11.42 -5.81 -0.09
C LEU A 19 -11.35 -4.68 -1.14
N ASP A 20 -10.72 -4.92 -2.31
CA ASP A 20 -10.47 -3.92 -3.36
C ASP A 20 -9.68 -2.66 -2.89
N ILE A 21 -9.09 -2.69 -1.70
CA ILE A 21 -8.42 -1.54 -1.08
C ILE A 21 -6.96 -1.86 -0.76
N PHE A 22 -6.72 -3.03 -0.17
CA PHE A 22 -5.39 -3.42 0.31
C PHE A 22 -4.68 -4.26 -0.74
N TYR A 23 -3.49 -3.82 -1.13
CA TYR A 23 -2.68 -4.51 -2.13
C TYR A 23 -1.63 -5.41 -1.47
N VAL A 24 -1.55 -6.65 -1.93
CA VAL A 24 -0.61 -7.67 -1.44
C VAL A 24 0.04 -8.35 -2.64
N SER A 25 1.26 -7.95 -2.99
CA SER A 25 2.05 -8.66 -4.00
C SER A 25 3.49 -8.88 -3.55
N ARG A 26 3.91 -10.15 -3.55
CA ARG A 26 5.30 -10.55 -3.29
C ARG A 26 6.22 -10.32 -4.49
N ARG A 27 5.66 -10.09 -5.68
CA ARG A 27 6.40 -9.85 -6.92
C ARG A 27 6.72 -8.37 -7.11
N ASP A 28 5.81 -7.50 -6.70
CA ASP A 28 6.10 -6.06 -6.66
C ASP A 28 7.06 -5.74 -5.50
N SER A 29 8.25 -5.23 -5.82
CA SER A 29 9.30 -4.90 -4.84
C SER A 29 9.04 -3.61 -4.07
N ARG A 30 8.12 -2.77 -4.56
CA ARG A 30 7.82 -1.47 -3.95
C ARG A 30 6.95 -1.65 -2.71
N SER A 31 7.22 -0.82 -1.69
CA SER A 31 6.38 -0.73 -0.47
C SER A 31 5.14 0.12 -0.69
N PHE A 32 5.19 1.04 -1.66
CA PHE A 32 4.08 1.87 -2.10
C PHE A 32 3.92 1.73 -3.60
N VAL A 33 2.68 1.60 -4.03
CA VAL A 33 2.32 1.49 -5.43
C VAL A 33 1.23 2.51 -5.74
N PRO A 34 1.16 3.04 -6.97
CA PRO A 34 0.00 3.83 -7.39
C PRO A 34 -1.29 3.02 -7.20
N LYS A 35 -2.38 3.69 -6.83
CA LYS A 35 -3.69 3.03 -6.75
C LYS A 35 -4.14 2.62 -8.17
N ARG A 36 -4.75 1.43 -8.28
CA ARG A 36 -5.22 0.85 -9.55
C ARG A 36 -6.11 1.83 -10.33
N GLY A 37 -5.84 1.98 -11.63
CA GLY A 37 -6.64 2.80 -12.55
C GLY A 37 -6.44 4.30 -12.41
N CYS A 38 -5.36 4.73 -11.75
CA CYS A 38 -5.02 6.12 -11.59
C CYS A 38 -3.61 6.37 -12.07
N ASP A 39 -3.53 6.72 -13.35
CA ASP A 39 -2.30 7.14 -13.98
C ASP A 39 -1.91 8.50 -13.37
N GLU A 40 -0.86 8.47 -12.55
CA GLU A 40 -0.07 9.61 -12.04
C GLU A 40 -0.69 10.58 -11.01
N MET A 41 -2.02 10.68 -10.85
CA MET A 41 -2.63 11.71 -9.98
C MET A 41 -3.44 11.22 -8.77
N ALA A 42 -3.70 9.93 -8.62
CA ALA A 42 -4.38 9.43 -7.42
C ALA A 42 -3.42 8.69 -6.50
N GLY A 43 -3.68 8.80 -5.20
CA GLY A 43 -2.75 8.44 -4.13
C GLY A 43 -2.13 7.05 -4.21
N ALA A 44 -1.10 6.85 -3.39
CA ALA A 44 -0.44 5.56 -3.25
C ALA A 44 -1.23 4.61 -2.34
N THR A 45 -1.17 3.32 -2.62
CA THR A 45 -1.54 2.26 -1.69
C THR A 45 -0.29 1.54 -1.18
N VAL A 46 -0.36 1.01 0.03
CA VAL A 46 0.72 0.26 0.66
C VAL A 46 0.69 -1.17 0.16
N ASN A 47 1.83 -1.71 -0.24
CA ASN A 47 1.99 -3.13 -0.50
C ASN A 47 2.24 -3.87 0.82
N PHE A 48 1.23 -4.54 1.35
CA PHE A 48 1.30 -5.25 2.64
C PHE A 48 2.11 -6.55 2.57
N ALA A 49 2.50 -7.01 1.38
CA ALA A 49 3.46 -8.11 1.24
C ALA A 49 4.89 -7.71 1.64
N ARG A 50 5.16 -6.41 1.79
CA ARG A 50 6.49 -5.88 2.16
C ARG A 50 6.51 -5.47 3.64
N PRO A 51 7.47 -5.99 4.44
CA PRO A 51 7.57 -5.63 5.85
C PRO A 51 7.69 -4.12 6.07
N ALA A 52 8.43 -3.42 5.20
CA ALA A 52 8.57 -1.97 5.27
C ALA A 52 7.23 -1.24 5.07
N GLY A 53 6.38 -1.70 4.14
CA GLY A 53 5.04 -1.15 3.92
C GLY A 53 4.15 -1.36 5.15
N LEU A 54 4.14 -2.57 5.70
CA LEU A 54 3.38 -2.90 6.91
C LEU A 54 3.82 -2.07 8.12
N LEU A 55 5.14 -1.95 8.35
CA LEU A 55 5.69 -1.16 9.45
C LEU A 55 5.30 0.32 9.35
N LEU A 56 5.32 0.87 8.14
CA LEU A 56 4.94 2.26 7.92
C LEU A 56 3.43 2.46 8.16
N PHE A 57 2.59 1.55 7.67
CA PHE A 57 1.15 1.61 7.92
C PHE A 57 0.85 1.61 9.43
N VAL A 58 1.42 0.65 10.16
CA VAL A 58 1.28 0.59 11.63
C VAL A 58 1.85 1.84 12.30
N GLY A 59 3.00 2.33 11.85
CA GLY A 59 3.63 3.54 12.36
C GLY A 59 2.76 4.79 12.23
N ILE A 60 2.06 4.96 11.11
CA ILE A 60 1.11 6.07 10.91
C ILE A 60 -0.03 5.99 11.94
N PHE A 61 -0.66 4.83 12.11
CA PHE A 61 -1.75 4.68 13.08
C PHE A 61 -1.28 4.84 14.53
N ALA A 62 -0.09 4.33 14.86
CA ALA A 62 0.50 4.52 16.17
C ALA A 62 0.77 6.01 16.46
N PHE A 63 1.33 6.74 15.47
CA PHE A 63 1.56 8.17 15.58
C PHE A 63 0.25 8.96 15.75
N LEU A 64 -0.77 8.67 14.94
CA LEU A 64 -2.09 9.32 15.06
C LEU A 64 -2.75 9.03 16.41
N GLY A 65 -2.67 7.78 16.89
CA GLY A 65 -3.17 7.39 18.21
C GLY A 65 -2.44 8.11 19.35
N LEU A 66 -1.11 8.25 19.25
CA LEU A 66 -0.31 9.02 20.20
C LEU A 66 -0.71 10.51 20.19
N MET A 67 -0.84 11.12 19.02
CA MET A 67 -1.26 12.52 18.89
C MET A 67 -2.64 12.74 19.51
N TYR A 68 -3.60 11.87 19.18
CA TYR A 68 -4.94 11.92 19.75
C TYR A 68 -4.91 11.84 21.28
N TRP A 69 -4.13 10.90 21.83
CA TRP A 69 -3.97 10.73 23.27
C TRP A 69 -3.35 11.98 23.92
N LEU A 70 -2.33 12.58 23.30
CA LEU A 70 -1.70 13.82 23.78
C LEU A 70 -2.67 15.00 23.75
N THR A 71 -3.55 15.12 22.75
CA THR A 71 -4.52 16.22 22.64
C THR A 71 -5.73 16.06 23.57
N ARG A 72 -6.00 14.85 24.06
CA ARG A 72 -7.15 14.53 24.94
C ARG A 72 -6.78 14.48 26.43
N ARG A 73 -5.51 14.70 26.77
CA ARG A 73 -5.03 14.93 28.14
C ARG A 73 -5.09 16.40 28.50
#